data_AF-A0A1H7NPA4-F1
#
_entry.id   AF-A0A1H7NPA4-F1
#
_cell.length_a   1.000
_cell.length_b   1.000
_cell.length_c   1.000
_cell.angle_alpha   90.00
_cell.angle_beta   90.00
_cell.angle_gamma   90.00
#
_symmetry.space_group_name_H-M   'P 1'
#
loop_
_entity.id
_entity.type
_entity.pdbx_description
1 polymer ?
#
loop_
_entity_poly.entity_id
_entity_poly.type
_entity_poly.pdbx_seq_one_letter_code
_entity_poly.pdbx_strand_id
1 'polypeptide(L)' 'MSKCVTYVRDTEGKIERKPTVITSCPDDSMEPYKYEEPLVGFPESKVYWANEVGPSVGIAPMTS' A
#
# COMPACT_ATOMS: atom_id res chain seq x y z
N MET A 1 -17.47 1.11 0.28
CA MET A 1 -16.13 1.72 0.32
C MET A 1 -15.17 0.73 0.94
N SER A 2 -14.21 0.26 0.16
CA SER A 2 -13.15 -0.62 0.65
C SER A 2 -12.19 0.18 1.52
N LYS A 3 -11.68 -0.44 2.59
CA LYS A 3 -10.67 0.18 3.46
C LYS A 3 -9.29 -0.26 3.03
N CYS A 4 -8.33 0.65 3.09
CA CYS A 4 -6.94 0.40 2.78
C CYS A 4 -6.09 0.74 4.01
N VAL A 5 -5.07 -0.07 4.26
CA VAL A 5 -4.03 0.24 5.26
C VAL A 5 -2.81 0.81 4.56
N THR A 6 -2.12 1.73 5.23
CA THR A 6 -0.94 2.40 4.69
C THR A 6 0.33 1.56 4.91
N TYR A 7 1.20 1.57 3.91
CA TYR A 7 2.54 1.01 3.92
C TYR A 7 3.57 2.08 3.56
N VAL A 8 4.78 1.92 4.08
CA VAL A 8 5.94 2.74 3.71
C VAL A 8 7.05 1.82 3.24
N ARG A 9 7.65 2.15 2.09
CA ARG A 9 8.91 1.56 1.61
C ARG A 9 10.01 2.59 1.77
N ASP A 10 11.10 2.23 2.42
CA ASP A 10 12.24 3.13 2.62
C ASP A 10 13.28 3.06 1.47
N THR A 11 14.42 3.74 1.64
CA THR A 11 15.51 3.77 0.66
C THR A 11 16.21 2.42 0.47
N GLU A 12 16.13 1.54 1.47
CA GLU A 12 16.71 0.20 1.44
C GLU A 12 15.71 -0.83 0.89
N GLY A 13 14.48 -0.40 0.56
CA GLY A 13 13.42 -1.27 0.08
C GLY A 13 12.69 -2.00 1.20
N LYS A 14 12.96 -1.68 2.47
CA LYS A 14 12.26 -2.29 3.59
C LYS A 14 10.83 -1.77 3.66
N ILE A 15 9.89 -2.69 3.81
CA ILE A 15 8.46 -2.40 3.85
C ILE A 15 7.98 -2.43 5.30
N GLU A 16 7.26 -1.39 5.72
CA GLU A 16 6.64 -1.28 7.02
C GLU A 16 5.12 -1.03 6.90
N ARG A 17 4.33 -1.84 7.60
CA ARG A 17 2.87 -1.69 7.70
C ARG A 17 2.51 -0.67 8.79
N LYS A 18 1.63 0.29 8.50
CA LYS A 18 1.14 1.30 9.45
C LYS A 18 -0.33 1.01 9.83
N PRO A 19 -0.60 0.07 10.76
CA PRO A 19 -1.95 -0.40 11.10
C PRO A 19 -2.93 0.69 11.58
N THR A 20 -2.40 1.77 12.13
CA THR A 20 -3.19 2.88 12.68
C THR A 20 -3.59 3.90 11.62
N VAL A 21 -3.07 3.78 10.40
CA VAL A 21 -3.32 4.70 9.29
C VAL A 21 -4.17 3.98 8.24
N ILE A 22 -5.48 3.99 8.48
CA ILE A 22 -6.50 3.39 7.60
C ILE A 22 -7.19 4.51 6.82
N THR A 23 -7.27 4.34 5.50
CA THR A 23 -7.92 5.27 4.58
C THR A 23 -9.01 4.55 3.78
N SER A 24 -9.89 5.31 3.14
CA SER A 24 -10.72 4.78 2.06
C SER A 24 -9.83 4.45 0.87
N CYS A 25 -9.99 3.26 0.29
CA CYS A 25 -9.36 2.96 -0.99
C CYS A 25 -10.00 3.86 -2.08
N PRO A 26 -9.23 4.35 -3.05
CA PRO A 26 -9.79 5.01 -4.22
C PRO A 26 -10.69 4.04 -5.00
N ASP A 27 -11.94 4.43 -5.29
CA ASP A 27 -12.91 3.53 -5.94
C ASP A 27 -12.74 3.50 -7.48
N ASP A 28 -12.32 4.61 -8.11
CA ASP A 28 -12.32 4.76 -9.58
C ASP A 28 -10.94 4.84 -10.25
N SER A 29 -9.97 5.51 -9.62
CA SER A 29 -8.59 5.60 -10.10
C SER A 29 -7.67 5.41 -8.91
N MET A 30 -6.90 4.32 -8.89
CA MET A 30 -5.91 4.07 -7.83
C MET A 30 -4.81 5.14 -7.77
N GLU A 31 -4.82 6.14 -8.65
CA GLU A 31 -3.94 7.32 -8.61
C GLU A 31 -3.91 7.97 -7.21
N PRO A 32 -2.71 8.29 -6.69
CA PRO A 32 -1.39 8.16 -7.32
C PRO A 32 -0.75 6.75 -7.24
N TYR A 33 -1.41 5.78 -6.61
CA TYR A 33 -0.91 4.43 -6.29
C TYR A 33 -1.09 3.44 -7.46
N LYS A 34 -0.24 3.55 -8.48
CA LYS A 34 -0.37 2.74 -9.71
C LYS A 34 0.57 1.53 -9.80
N TYR A 35 1.54 1.43 -8.89
CA TYR A 35 2.57 0.40 -8.97
C TYR A 35 2.28 -0.74 -7.99
N GLU A 36 1.86 -1.89 -8.48
CA GLU A 36 1.51 -3.05 -7.67
C GLU A 36 2.77 -3.85 -7.26
N GLU A 37 2.87 -4.22 -5.98
CA GLU A 37 3.88 -5.13 -5.46
C GLU A 37 3.21 -6.18 -4.53
N PRO A 38 3.49 -7.49 -4.71
CA PRO A 38 3.02 -8.52 -3.80
C PRO A 38 3.65 -8.35 -2.40
N LEU A 39 2.84 -8.51 -1.36
CA LEU A 39 3.31 -8.52 0.02
C LEU A 39 3.41 -9.96 0.53
N VAL A 40 4.60 -10.35 1.00
CA VAL A 40 4.85 -11.68 1.56
C VAL A 40 5.05 -11.55 3.07
N GLY A 41 4.31 -12.35 3.86
CA GLY A 41 4.40 -12.34 5.32
C GLY A 41 3.61 -11.22 6.02
N PHE A 42 2.80 -10.47 5.27
CA PHE A 42 1.90 -9.43 5.79
C PHE A 42 0.43 -9.90 5.75
N PRO A 43 -0.48 -9.24 6.51
CA PRO A 43 -1.91 -9.56 6.48
C PRO A 43 -2.57 -9.30 5.13
N GLU A 44 -2.11 -8.28 4.39
CA GLU A 44 -2.58 -7.98 3.04
C GLU A 44 -1.69 -8.65 1.99
N SER A 45 -2.27 -9.04 0.86
CA SER A 45 -1.58 -9.79 -0.19
C SER A 45 -0.78 -8.93 -1.16
N LYS A 46 -1.09 -7.63 -1.25
CA LYS A 46 -0.45 -6.69 -2.16
C LYS A 46 -0.59 -5.25 -1.70
N VAL A 47 0.31 -4.41 -2.20
CA VAL A 47 0.32 -2.97 -1.99
C VAL A 47 0.43 -2.26 -3.33
N TYR A 48 -0.22 -1.11 -3.42
CA TYR A 48 -0.10 -0.18 -4.53
C TYR A 48 0.73 1.01 -4.09
N TRP A 49 1.85 1.26 -4.76
CA TRP A 49 2.79 2.33 -4.45
C TRP A 49 2.57 3.57 -5.30
N ALA A 50 2.83 4.74 -4.71
CA ALA A 50 2.83 6.01 -5.44
C ALA A 50 4.04 6.14 -6.40
N ASN A 51 5.19 5.60 -6.00
CA ASN A 51 6.42 5.52 -6.81
C ASN A 51 6.79 4.06 -7.11
N GLU A 52 7.27 3.80 -8.33
CA GLU A 52 7.70 2.46 -8.77
C GLU A 52 8.91 1.95 -7.97
N VAL A 53 9.91 2.81 -7.80
CA VAL A 53 11.21 2.47 -7.20
C VAL A 53 11.57 3.47 -6.09
N GLY A 54 12.33 3.01 -5.09
CA GLY A 54 12.81 3.82 -3.98
C GLY A 54 11.73 4.13 -2.94
N PRO A 55 11.95 5.16 -2.10
CA PRO A 55 11.03 5.53 -1.04
C PRO A 55 9.62 5.84 -1.56
N SER A 56 8.63 5.24 -0.92
CA SER A 56 7.26 5.33 -1.38
C SER A 56 6.26 5.13 -0.25
N VAL A 57 5.11 5.76 -0.40
CA VAL A 57 3.91 5.45 0.39
C VAL A 57 3.02 4.58 -0.48
N GLY A 58 2.46 3.54 0.12
CA GLY A 58 1.57 2.62 -0.55
C GLY A 58 0.30 2.36 0.23
N ILE A 59 -0.73 1.90 -0.47
CA ILE A 59 -1.99 1.46 0.12
C ILE A 59 -2.23 -0.01 -0.23
N ALA A 60 -2.65 -0.78 0.77
CA ALA A 60 -3.02 -2.16 0.59
C ALA A 60 -4.51 -2.33 0.95
N PRO A 61 -5.34 -2.87 0.05
CA PRO A 61 -6.73 -3.17 0.37
C PRO A 61 -6.81 -4.15 1.53
N MET A 62 -7.58 -3.80 2.55
CA MET A 62 -7.91 -4.72 3.62
C MET A 62 -8.93 -5.71 3.06
N THR A 63 -8.62 -7.01 3.09
CA THR A 63 -9.65 -8.03 2.90
C THR A 63 -10.64 -7.92 4.04
N SER A 64 -11.92 -7.72 3.70
CA SER A 64 -13.04 -7.79 4.65
C SER A 64 -13.13 -9.16 5.32
#